data_AF-A0A923WRP7-F1
#
_entry.id   AF-A0A923WRP7-F1
#
_cell.length_a   1.000
_cell.length_b   1.000
_cell.length_c   1.000
_cell.angle_alpha   90.00
_cell.angle_beta   90.00
_cell.angle_gamma   90.00
#
_symmetry.space_group_name_H-M   'P 1'
#
loop_
_entity.id
_entity.type
_entity.pdbx_description
1 polymer ?
#
loop_
_entity_poly.entity_id
_entity_poly.type
_entity_poly.pdbx_seq_one_letter_code
_entity_poly.pdbx_strand_id
1 'polypeptide(L)'
;MKNYFTKSAVKPSQDDYMSCNQLMSAVDDLAPSDANVNAMIDRHADGTYHAFIAIQASCGKFFAEAKTTSLMTSLKQAQNKILSSLDTWKGTRFVS
;
A
#
# COMPACT_ATOMS: atom_id res chain seq x y z
N MET A 1 -13.00 1.08 11.92
CA MET A 1 -11.94 1.81 11.18
C MET A 1 -10.79 0.82 11.00
N LYS A 2 -10.45 0.44 9.76
CA LYS A 2 -9.30 -0.44 9.50
C LYS A 2 -8.03 0.37 9.72
N ASN A 3 -7.07 -0.15 10.49
CA ASN A 3 -5.82 0.54 10.82
C ASN A 3 -4.71 0.02 9.91
N TYR A 4 -4.35 0.80 8.89
CA TYR A 4 -3.35 0.36 7.92
C TYR A 4 -1.91 0.53 8.40
N PHE A 5 -1.64 1.44 9.36
CA PHE A 5 -0.29 1.83 9.78
C PHE A 5 0.07 1.28 11.18
N THR A 6 1.18 0.53 11.29
CA THR A 6 1.68 -0.05 12.55
C THR A 6 2.63 0.90 13.30
N LYS A 7 2.81 0.66 14.62
CA LYS A 7 3.42 1.60 15.60
C LYS A 7 4.87 2.07 15.34
N SER A 8 5.64 1.39 14.50
CA SER A 8 7.00 1.83 14.13
C SER A 8 7.03 2.75 12.90
N ALA A 9 5.91 2.88 12.19
CA ALA A 9 5.77 3.75 11.04
C ALA A 9 5.75 5.23 11.47
N VAL A 10 6.25 6.09 10.58
CA VAL A 10 5.94 7.52 10.60
C VAL A 10 4.43 7.66 10.68
N LYS A 11 3.93 8.19 11.80
CA LYS A 11 2.51 8.50 11.93
C LYS A 11 2.20 9.67 11.00
N PRO A 12 1.35 9.51 9.98
CA PRO A 12 0.93 10.63 9.15
C PRO A 12 0.28 11.71 10.04
N SER A 13 0.39 12.97 9.64
CA SER A 13 -0.41 14.02 10.27
C SER A 13 -1.91 13.73 10.07
N GLN A 14 -2.79 14.40 10.81
CA GLN A 14 -4.23 14.21 10.65
C GLN A 14 -4.71 14.54 9.22
N ASP A 15 -4.07 15.52 8.57
CA ASP A 15 -4.36 15.91 7.19
C ASP A 15 -3.84 14.88 6.18
N ASP A 16 -2.63 14.36 6.41
CA ASP A 16 -2.05 13.28 5.60
C ASP A 16 -2.85 11.98 5.75
N TYR A 17 -3.42 11.72 6.94
CA TYR A 17 -4.16 10.51 7.23
C TYR A 17 -5.38 10.35 6.33
N MET A 18 -6.13 11.43 6.05
CA MET A 18 -7.27 11.37 5.11
C MET A 18 -6.80 11.00 3.70
N SER A 19 -5.70 11.60 3.24
CA SER A 19 -5.11 11.31 1.93
C SER A 19 -4.59 9.88 1.84
N CYS A 20 -3.91 9.41 2.88
CA CYS A 20 -3.45 8.03 3.02
C CYS A 20 -4.61 7.04 3.00
N ASN A 21 -5.70 7.33 3.71
CA ASN A 21 -6.88 6.46 3.76
C ASN A 21 -7.58 6.37 2.40
N GLN A 22 -7.68 7.48 1.66
CA GLN A 22 -8.21 7.48 0.29
C GLN A 22 -7.36 6.62 -0.65
N LEU A 23 -6.03 6.70 -0.54
CA LEU A 23 -5.13 5.86 -1.34
C LEU A 23 -5.29 4.37 -1.01
N MET A 24 -5.46 4.02 0.26
CA MET A 24 -5.66 2.63 0.67
C MET A 24 -7.03 2.06 0.27
N SER A 25 -8.06 2.90 0.11
CA SER A 25 -9.39 2.44 -0.34
C SER A 25 -9.32 1.73 -1.69
N ALA A 26 -8.58 2.28 -2.66
CA ALA A 26 -8.45 1.66 -3.99
C ALA A 26 -7.73 0.30 -3.95
N VAL A 27 -6.81 0.12 -2.97
CA VAL A 27 -6.14 -1.16 -2.74
C VAL A 27 -7.13 -2.17 -2.17
N ASP A 28 -7.94 -1.76 -1.20
CA ASP A 28 -8.99 -2.60 -0.60
C ASP A 28 -10.04 -3.02 -1.64
N ASP A 29 -10.45 -2.13 -2.55
CA ASP A 29 -11.46 -2.41 -3.58
C ASP A 29 -10.99 -3.47 -4.59
N LEU A 30 -9.68 -3.52 -4.87
CA LEU A 30 -9.10 -4.47 -5.81
C LEU A 30 -8.55 -5.73 -5.14
N ALA A 31 -8.29 -5.69 -3.83
CA ALA A 31 -7.80 -6.83 -3.08
C ALA A 31 -8.83 -7.97 -3.03
N PRO A 32 -8.38 -9.24 -2.96
CA PRO A 32 -9.26 -10.37 -2.66
C PRO A 32 -10.04 -10.16 -1.36
N SER A 33 -11.26 -10.72 -1.26
CA SER A 33 -12.14 -10.52 -0.10
C SER A 33 -11.59 -11.08 1.21
N ASP A 34 -10.73 -12.09 1.12
CA ASP A 34 -10.04 -12.72 2.24
C ASP A 34 -8.66 -12.10 2.53
N ALA A 35 -8.32 -10.99 1.85
CA ALA A 35 -7.03 -10.37 1.97
C ALA A 35 -6.84 -9.61 3.28
N ASN A 36 -5.65 -9.77 3.86
CA ASN A 36 -5.12 -8.90 4.89
C ASN A 36 -4.19 -7.85 4.24
N VAL A 37 -4.62 -6.59 4.24
CA VAL A 37 -3.89 -5.45 3.67
C VAL A 37 -3.18 -4.68 4.78
N ASN A 38 -1.87 -4.51 4.65
CA ASN A 38 -1.03 -3.75 5.59
C ASN A 38 -0.21 -2.71 4.82
N ALA A 39 -0.08 -1.51 5.39
CA ALA A 39 0.75 -0.45 4.84
C ALA A 39 1.70 0.12 5.90
N MET A 40 2.95 0.31 5.54
CA MET A 40 3.97 0.86 6.43
C MET A 40 4.67 2.00 5.72
N ILE A 41 4.98 3.07 6.44
CA ILE A 41 5.81 4.16 5.94
C ILE A 41 6.87 4.44 7.00
N ASP A 42 8.13 4.34 6.61
CA ASP A 42 9.27 4.68 7.45
C ASP A 42 10.03 5.86 6.85
N ARG A 43 10.72 6.62 7.69
CA ARG A 43 11.65 7.67 7.25
C ARG A 43 13.08 7.26 7.62
N HIS A 44 13.93 7.17 6.62
CA HIS A 44 15.33 6.84 6.75
C HIS A 44 16.15 8.05 7.24
N ALA A 45 17.35 7.80 7.74
CA ALA A 45 18.25 8.82 8.30
C ALA A 45 18.68 9.89 7.27
N ASP A 46 18.69 9.54 5.97
CA ASP A 46 18.96 10.44 4.85
C ASP A 46 17.77 11.36 4.50
N GLY A 47 16.65 11.22 5.20
CA GLY A 47 15.42 11.97 4.95
C GLY A 47 14.49 11.34 3.91
N THR A 48 14.85 10.19 3.33
CA THR A 48 14.02 9.46 2.37
C THR A 48 12.86 8.74 3.08
N TYR A 49 11.66 8.81 2.50
CA TYR A 49 10.50 8.04 2.94
C TYR A 49 10.42 6.73 2.16
N HIS A 50 10.30 5.63 2.88
CA HIS A 50 10.06 4.29 2.34
C HIS A 50 8.62 3.89 2.65
N ALA A 51 7.78 3.80 1.63
CA ALA A 51 6.44 3.25 1.75
C ALA A 51 6.45 1.79 1.29
N PHE A 52 5.77 0.94 2.04
CA PHE A 52 5.60 -0.49 1.77
C PHE A 52 4.13 -0.86 1.93
N ILE A 53 3.59 -1.62 0.97
CA ILE A 53 2.23 -2.16 1.01
C ILE A 53 2.32 -3.67 0.81
N ALA A 54 1.66 -4.43 1.69
CA ALA A 54 1.56 -5.87 1.63
C ALA A 54 0.10 -6.31 1.64
N ILE A 55 -0.23 -7.22 0.73
CA ILE A 55 -1.55 -7.87 0.64
C ILE A 55 -1.31 -9.37 0.76
N GLN A 56 -1.92 -10.00 1.75
CA GLN A 56 -1.83 -11.44 1.97
C GLN A 56 -3.22 -12.04 1.84
N ALA A 57 -3.43 -12.91 0.86
CA ALA A 57 -4.70 -13.62 0.64
C ALA A 57 -4.42 -15.11 0.39
N SER A 58 -5.47 -15.93 0.40
CA SER A 58 -5.38 -17.35 0.01
C SER A 58 -4.85 -17.54 -1.41
N CYS A 59 -5.12 -16.58 -2.29
CA CYS A 59 -4.72 -16.63 -3.69
C CYS A 59 -3.27 -16.22 -3.94
N GLY A 60 -2.56 -15.71 -2.93
CA GLY A 60 -1.19 -15.27 -3.07
C GLY A 60 -0.83 -14.10 -2.17
N LYS A 61 0.43 -13.69 -2.26
CA LYS A 61 0.97 -12.52 -1.55
C LYS A 61 1.45 -11.50 -2.56
N PHE A 62 1.07 -10.24 -2.35
CA PHE A 62 1.46 -9.11 -3.19
C PHE A 62 2.19 -8.10 -2.33
N PHE A 63 3.29 -7.57 -2.84
CA PHE A 63 4.13 -6.62 -2.13
C PHE A 63 4.55 -5.50 -3.08
N ALA A 64 4.54 -4.28 -2.57
CA ALA A 64 5.02 -3.12 -3.30
C ALA A 64 5.74 -2.17 -2.37
N GLU A 65 6.83 -1.57 -2.87
CA GLU A 65 7.55 -0.53 -2.15
C GLU A 65 7.97 0.63 -3.04
N ALA A 66 8.15 1.79 -2.43
CA ALA A 66 8.73 2.96 -3.07
C ALA A 66 9.51 3.80 -2.06
N LYS A 67 10.62 4.37 -2.54
CA LYS A 67 11.54 5.21 -1.75
C LYS A 67 11.65 6.57 -2.43
N THR A 68 11.19 7.63 -1.77
CA THR A 68 11.24 8.99 -2.32
C THR A 68 11.42 10.03 -1.21
N THR A 69 11.78 11.26 -1.56
CA THR A 69 11.93 12.36 -0.58
C THR A 69 10.59 12.92 -0.07
N SER A 70 9.45 12.43 -0.57
CA SER A 70 8.11 12.87 -0.14
C SER A 70 7.28 11.69 0.35
N LEU A 71 6.65 11.84 1.52
CA LEU A 71 5.76 10.84 2.11
C LEU A 71 4.60 10.48 1.18
N MET A 72 3.94 11.47 0.59
CA MET A 72 2.79 11.23 -0.28
C MET A 72 3.20 10.62 -1.61
N THR A 73 4.37 11.01 -2.14
CA THR A 73 4.88 10.44 -3.39
C THR A 73 5.31 8.99 -3.20
N SER A 74 5.96 8.64 -2.09
CA SER A 74 6.32 7.24 -1.80
C SER A 74 5.06 6.38 -1.66
N LEU A 75 4.05 6.84 -0.93
CA LEU A 75 2.80 6.08 -0.78
C LEU A 75 2.07 5.90 -2.12
N LYS A 76 1.91 6.95 -2.92
CA LYS A 76 1.28 6.87 -4.26
C LYS A 76 2.03 5.91 -5.20
N GLN A 77 3.37 5.93 -5.18
CA GLN A 77 4.15 5.02 -6.00
C GLN A 77 4.01 3.56 -5.55
N ALA A 78 4.02 3.30 -4.24
CA ALA A 78 3.77 1.96 -3.70
C ALA A 78 2.35 1.47 -4.05
N GLN A 79 1.36 2.34 -3.93
CA GLN A 79 -0.03 2.07 -4.33
C GLN A 79 -0.12 1.70 -5.82
N ASN A 80 0.42 2.51 -6.73
CA ASN A 80 0.34 2.22 -8.16
C ASN A 80 0.99 0.88 -8.52
N LYS A 81 2.12 0.54 -7.88
CA LYS A 81 2.78 -0.76 -8.06
C LYS A 81 1.89 -1.92 -7.59
N ILE A 82 1.24 -1.80 -6.43
CA ILE A 82 0.37 -2.87 -5.92
C ILE A 82 -0.89 -3.02 -6.77
N LEU A 83 -1.48 -1.91 -7.21
CA LEU A 83 -2.66 -1.93 -8.09
C LEU A 83 -2.35 -2.60 -9.43
N SER A 84 -1.20 -2.27 -10.04
CA SER A 84 -0.75 -2.92 -11.27
C SER A 84 -0.51 -4.43 -11.08
N SER A 85 0.02 -4.84 -9.93
CA SER A 85 0.23 -6.25 -9.60
C SER A 85 -1.09 -7.01 -9.44
N LEU A 86 -2.07 -6.40 -8.75
CA LEU A 86 -3.40 -6.96 -8.58
C LEU A 86 -4.15 -7.06 -9.91
N ASP A 87 -4.06 -6.03 -10.75
CA ASP A 87 -4.71 -5.99 -12.06
C ASP A 87 -4.13 -7.06 -13.00
N THR A 88 -2.81 -7.19 -13.05
CA THR A 88 -2.12 -8.26 -13.80
C THR A 88 -2.55 -9.65 -13.32
N TRP A 89 -2.66 -9.85 -12.00
CA TRP A 89 -3.13 -11.11 -11.43
C TRP A 89 -4.59 -11.41 -11.77
N LYS A 90 -5.47 -10.40 -11.73
CA LYS A 90 -6.87 -10.57 -12.16
C LYS A 90 -6.94 -10.92 -13.65
N GLY A 91 -6.22 -10.20 -14.50
CA GLY A 91 -6.17 -10.45 -15.93
C GLY A 91 -5.63 -11.83 -16.30
N THR A 92 -4.68 -12.38 -15.55
CA THR A 92 -4.13 -13.71 -15.81
C THR A 92 -4.99 -14.87 -15.29
N ARG A 93 -5.82 -14.64 -14.27
CA ARG A 93 -6.61 -15.70 -13.61
C ARG A 93 -7.97 -15.99 -14.26
N PHE A 94 -8.52 -15.05 -15.03
CA PHE A 94 -9.85 -15.18 -15.67
C PHE A 94 -9.79 -15.29 -17.20
N VAL A 95 -8.60 -15.32 -17.79
CA VAL A 95 -8.39 -15.42 -19.26
C VAL A 95 -7.85 -16.81 -19.66
N SER A 96 -7.95 -17.80 -18.78
CA SER A 96 -7.62 -19.21 -19.03
C SER A 96 -8.87 -20.08 -19.11
#